data_AF-L0A6S6-F1
#
_entry.id   AF-L0A6S6-F1
#
_cell.length_a   1.000
_cell.length_b   1.000
_cell.length_c   1.000
_cell.angle_alpha   90.00
_cell.angle_beta   90.00
_cell.angle_gamma   90.00
#
_symmetry.space_group_name_H-M   'P 1'
#
loop_
_entity.id
_entity.type
_entity.pdbx_description
1 polymer ?
#
loop_
_entity_poly.entity_id
_entity_poly.type
_entity_poly.pdbx_seq_one_letter_code
_entity_poly.pdbx_strand_id
1 'polypeptide(L)' 'MSEETEQRLHELMHAEVYWTARAMREQGSHFFQKLGEALERADAHNRRKIYQTWTEELLDFYRRGLQLAATEE' A
#
# COMPACT_ATOMS: atom_id res chain seq x y z
N MET A 1 -15.66 4.14 -11.07
CA MET A 1 -14.30 4.64 -10.79
C MET A 1 -13.76 5.24 -12.07
N SER A 2 -12.82 6.19 -12.04
CA SER A 2 -12.18 6.64 -13.28
C SER A 2 -11.18 5.59 -13.76
N GLU A 3 -10.88 5.61 -15.06
CA GLU A 3 -9.85 4.76 -15.67
C GLU A 3 -8.49 4.92 -14.97
N GLU A 4 -8.17 6.14 -14.56
CA GLU A 4 -6.95 6.46 -13.78
C GLU A 4 -6.94 5.76 -12.41
N THR A 5 -8.06 5.75 -11.67
CA THR A 5 -8.15 5.03 -10.38
C THR A 5 -7.98 3.52 -10.58
N GLU A 6 -8.51 2.95 -11.67
CA GLU A 6 -8.33 1.53 -11.97
C GLU A 6 -6.88 1.18 -12.29
N GLN A 7 -6.18 2.03 -13.04
CA GLN A 7 -4.76 1.86 -13.32
C GLN A 7 -3.91 1.91 -12.05
N ARG A 8 -4.16 2.88 -11.16
CA ARG A 8 -3.49 3.01 -9.86
C ARG A 8 -3.73 1.80 -8.96
N LEU A 9 -4.98 1.31 -8.92
CA LEU A 9 -5.31 0.09 -8.18
C LEU A 9 -4.58 -1.13 -8.74
N HIS A 10 -4.48 -1.24 -10.06
CA HIS A 10 -3.73 -2.30 -10.71
C HIS A 10 -2.25 -2.26 -10.32
N GLU A 11 -1.63 -1.09 -10.33
CA GLU A 11 -0.24 -0.91 -9.87
C GLU A 11 -0.06 -1.41 -8.42
N LEU A 12 -0.90 -0.97 -7.48
CA LEU A 12 -0.83 -1.40 -6.07
C LEU A 12 -1.02 -2.91 -5.87
N MET A 13 -1.87 -3.54 -6.69
CA MET A 13 -2.14 -4.98 -6.61
C MET A 13 -0.97 -5.84 -7.11
N HIS A 14 -0.11 -5.29 -7.97
CA HIS A 14 1.04 -5.97 -8.55
C HIS A 14 2.37 -5.63 -7.86
N ALA A 15 2.40 -4.58 -7.03
CA ALA A 15 3.54 -4.22 -6.22
C ALA A 15 3.81 -5.21 -5.08
N GLU A 16 5.06 -5.29 -4.62
CA GLU A 16 5.39 -6.02 -3.40
C GLU A 16 4.75 -5.36 -2.18
N VAL A 17 3.84 -6.09 -1.53
CA VAL A 17 3.07 -5.59 -0.38
C VAL A 17 3.97 -5.16 0.78
N TYR A 18 5.11 -5.83 0.95
CA TYR A 18 6.02 -5.62 2.07
C TYR A 18 6.47 -4.15 2.21
N TRP A 19 6.93 -3.53 1.11
CA TRP A 19 7.48 -2.18 1.16
C TRP A 19 6.41 -1.12 1.45
N THR A 20 5.24 -1.25 0.85
CA THR A 20 4.09 -0.37 1.14
C THR A 20 3.68 -0.52 2.61
N ALA A 21 3.50 -1.75 3.09
CA ALA A 21 3.10 -2.00 4.48
C ALA A 21 4.17 -1.55 5.49
N ARG A 22 5.45 -1.69 5.16
CA ARG A 22 6.56 -1.20 5.96
C ARG A 22 6.56 0.32 6.05
N ALA A 23 6.40 1.02 4.93
CA ALA A 23 6.28 2.48 4.92
C ALA A 23 5.09 2.96 5.76
N MET A 24 3.96 2.24 5.73
CA MET A 24 2.81 2.54 6.60
C MET A 24 3.12 2.36 8.09
N ARG A 25 3.88 1.32 8.45
CA ARG A 25 4.28 1.06 9.85
C ARG A 25 5.30 2.05 10.39
N GLU A 26 6.25 2.46 9.56
CA GLU A 26 7.36 3.31 10.00
C GLU A 26 7.03 4.80 9.91
N GLN A 27 6.27 5.21 8.89
CA GLN A 27 6.08 6.62 8.54
C GLN A 27 4.61 7.07 8.64
N GLY A 28 3.70 6.14 8.91
CA GLY A 28 2.26 6.41 9.05
C GLY A 28 1.85 6.76 10.48
N SER A 29 0.65 7.33 10.60
CA SER A 29 -0.03 7.48 11.89
C SER A 29 -0.39 6.12 12.48
N HIS A 30 -0.81 6.06 13.76
CA HIS A 30 -1.22 4.81 14.41
C HIS A 30 -2.30 4.04 13.62
N PHE A 31 -3.20 4.75 12.93
CA PHE A 31 -4.17 4.13 12.03
C PHE A 31 -3.49 3.39 10.87
N PHE A 32 -2.57 4.06 10.16
CA PHE A 32 -1.86 3.45 9.03
C PHE A 32 -0.91 2.34 9.46
N GLN A 33 -0.34 2.41 10.67
CA GLN A 33 0.42 1.31 11.24
C GLN A 33 -0.42 0.04 11.33
N LYS A 34 -1.64 0.14 11.88
CA LYS A 34 -2.58 -1.00 11.98
C LYS A 34 -3.13 -1.43 10.64
N LEU A 35 -3.36 -0.50 9.71
CA LEU A 35 -3.76 -0.84 8.36
C LEU A 35 -2.65 -1.57 7.60
N GLY A 36 -1.38 -1.21 7.81
CA GLY A 36 -0.22 -1.91 7.24
C GLY A 36 -0.08 -3.34 7.77
N GLU A 37 -0.28 -3.54 9.08
CA GLU A 37 -0.37 -4.89 9.69
C GLU A 37 -1.51 -5.72 9.06
N ALA A 38 -2.67 -5.09 8.83
CA ALA A 38 -3.80 -5.76 8.19
C ALA A 38 -3.52 -6.07 6.71
N LEU A 39 -2.86 -5.17 5.99
CA LEU A 39 -2.54 -5.32 4.57
C LEU A 39 -1.60 -6.51 4.31
N GLU A 40 -0.58 -6.70 5.14
CA GLU A 40 0.33 -7.85 5.04
C GLU A 40 -0.37 -9.18 5.29
N ARG A 41 -1.32 -9.20 6.23
CA ARG A 41 -2.04 -10.42 6.64
C ARG A 41 -3.25 -10.72 5.76
N ALA A 42 -3.72 -9.77 4.98
CA ALA A 42 -4.91 -9.91 4.17
C ALA A 42 -4.67 -10.86 2.98
N ASP A 43 -5.69 -11.66 2.68
CA ASP A 43 -5.81 -12.38 1.41
C ASP A 43 -6.00 -11.40 0.24
N ALA A 44 -5.96 -11.92 -1.00
CA ALA A 44 -6.05 -11.10 -2.20
C ALA A 44 -7.36 -10.28 -2.29
N HIS A 45 -8.48 -10.84 -1.83
CA HIS A 45 -9.78 -10.16 -1.87
C HIS A 45 -9.83 -8.99 -0.89
N ASN A 46 -9.36 -9.20 0.34
CA ASN A 46 -9.31 -8.18 1.36
C ASN A 46 -8.24 -7.12 1.05
N ARG A 47 -7.09 -7.49 0.47
CA ARG A 47 -6.11 -6.51 -0.05
C ARG A 47 -6.72 -5.60 -1.10
N ARG A 48 -7.46 -6.17 -2.06
CA ARG A 48 -8.16 -5.38 -3.09
C ARG A 48 -9.13 -4.38 -2.44
N LYS A 49 -9.90 -4.79 -1.44
CA LYS A 49 -10.81 -3.88 -0.72
C LYS A 49 -10.05 -2.77 0.00
N ILE A 50 -8.92 -3.08 0.65
CA ILE A 50 -8.09 -2.09 1.33
C ILE A 50 -7.59 -1.06 0.32
N TYR A 51 -6.97 -1.50 -0.78
CA TYR A 51 -6.48 -0.61 -1.83
C TYR A 51 -7.58 0.21 -2.49
N GLN A 52 -8.76 -0.38 -2.75
CA GLN A 52 -9.91 0.34 -3.31
C GLN A 52 -10.46 1.41 -2.37
N THR A 53 -10.39 1.18 -1.06
CA THR A 53 -10.94 2.11 -0.06
C THR A 53 -10.02 3.30 0.18
N TRP A 54 -8.70 3.08 0.14
CA TRP A 54 -7.66 4.05 0.51
C TRP A 54 -6.63 4.24 -0.61
N THR A 55 -7.08 4.31 -1.86
CA THR A 55 -6.20 4.24 -3.03
C THR A 55 -5.13 5.33 -3.02
N GLU A 56 -5.53 6.58 -2.77
CA GLU A 56 -4.61 7.72 -2.82
C GLU A 56 -3.57 7.67 -1.70
N GLU A 57 -4.00 7.32 -0.48
CA GLU A 57 -3.09 7.18 0.66
C GLU A 57 -2.11 6.02 0.47
N LEU A 58 -2.59 4.88 -0.04
CA LEU A 58 -1.75 3.70 -0.28
C LEU A 58 -0.76 3.92 -1.43
N LEU A 59 -1.09 4.72 -2.45
CA LEU A 59 -0.13 5.13 -3.48
C LEU A 59 1.01 5.98 -2.91
N ASP A 60 0.71 6.88 -1.99
CA ASP A 60 1.75 7.68 -1.34
C ASP A 60 2.68 6.79 -0.50
N PHE A 61 2.13 5.87 0.30
CA PHE A 61 2.94 4.90 1.04
C PHE A 61 3.70 3.94 0.13
N TYR A 62 3.15 3.55 -1.02
CA TYR A 62 3.86 2.76 -2.02
C TYR A 62 5.10 3.49 -2.53
N ARG A 63 4.98 4.77 -2.90
CA ARG A 63 6.14 5.58 -3.33
C ARG A 63 7.21 5.71 -2.25
N ARG A 64 6.80 5.90 -0.99
CA ARG A 64 7.72 5.91 0.17
C ARG A 64 8.38 4.53 0.36
N GLY A 65 7.63 3.45 0.15
CA GLY A 65 8.13 2.08 0.18
C GLY A 65 9.21 1.82 -0.87
N LEU A 66 9.03 2.32 -2.09
CA LEU A 66 10.07 2.25 -3.14
C LEU A 66 11.36 2.96 -2.73
N GLN A 67 11.27 4.09 -2.02
CA GLN A 67 12.44 4.80 -1.50
C GLN A 67 13.15 4.02 -0.39
N LEU A 68 12.38 3.36 0.50
CA LEU A 68 12.94 2.47 1.52
C LEU A 68 13.68 1.30 0.87
N ALA A 69 13.06 0.64 -0.13
CA ALA A 69 13.67 -0.47 -0.86
C ALA A 69 15.00 -0.06 -1.50
N ALA A 70 15.02 1.09 -2.20
CA ALA A 70 16.21 1.61 -2.84
C ALA A 70 17.33 2.04 -1.88
N THR A 71 17.04 2.20 -0.58
CA THR A 71 18.04 2.57 0.44
C THR A 71 18.64 1.33 1.13
N GLU A 72 17.98 0.16 1.02
CA GLU A 72 18.45 -1.09 1.63
C GLU A 72 19.27 -1.98 0.67
N GLU A 73 19.31 -1.62 -0.61
CA GLU A 73 20.19 -2.21 -1.65
C GLU A 73 21.56 -1.51 -1.73
#